data_AF-A0A3Q3LZ94-F1
#
_entry.id   AF-A0A3Q3LZ94-F1
#
_cell.length_a   1.000
_cell.length_b   1.000
_cell.length_c   1.000
_cell.angle_alpha   90.00
_cell.angle_beta   90.00
_cell.angle_gamma   90.00
#
_symmetry.space_group_name_H-M   'P 1'
#
loop_
_entity.id
_entity.type
_entity.pdbx_description
1 polymer ?
#
loop_
_entity_poly.entity_id
_entity_poly.type
_entity_poly.pdbx_seq_one_letter_code
_entity_poly.pdbx_strand_id
1 'polypeptide(L)'
;MYVFLILTDQTSWAQFVQDVSEQVLNQLLDSLLQQGVINQEEMESARAETRADRARAVIDTVRRKGTEASSVLIDSLCQLDPHVFQNLGPDVK
;
A
#
# COMPACT_ATOMS: atom_id res chain seq x y z
N MET A 1 18.42 -1.81 3.31
CA MET A 1 18.47 -2.79 2.21
C MET A 1 17.60 -4.04 2.45
N TYR A 2 16.61 -4.01 3.36
CA TYR A 2 15.69 -5.15 3.59
C TYR A 2 14.25 -4.86 3.14
N VAL A 3 13.79 -3.61 3.25
CA VAL A 3 12.43 -3.17 2.88
C VAL A 3 12.05 -3.35 1.40
N PHE A 4 13.03 -3.31 0.49
CA PHE A 4 12.76 -3.49 -0.94
C PHE A 4 12.36 -4.92 -1.32
N LEU A 5 12.75 -5.92 -0.51
CA LEU A 5 12.41 -7.32 -0.74
C LEU A 5 11.05 -7.69 -0.13
N ILE A 6 10.66 -7.07 0.98
CA ILE A 6 9.37 -7.30 1.64
C ILE A 6 8.20 -6.93 0.72
N LEU A 7 8.37 -5.87 -0.06
CA LEU A 7 7.39 -5.40 -1.05
C LEU A 7 7.50 -6.11 -2.41
N THR A 8 8.40 -7.08 -2.59
CA THR A 8 8.45 -7.91 -3.80
C THR A 8 7.93 -9.32 -3.57
N ASP A 9 7.75 -9.72 -2.31
CA ASP A 9 7.25 -11.04 -1.97
C ASP A 9 5.71 -11.06 -2.02
N GLN A 10 5.12 -11.86 -2.91
CA GLN A 10 3.67 -11.91 -3.19
C GLN A 10 2.83 -12.23 -1.93
N THR A 11 3.46 -12.81 -0.91
CA THR A 11 2.84 -13.34 0.32
C THR A 11 2.52 -12.26 1.35
N SER A 12 3.43 -11.30 1.57
CA SER A 12 3.24 -10.15 2.49
C SER A 12 2.13 -9.23 2.00
N TRP A 13 1.98 -9.08 0.68
CA TRP A 13 0.93 -8.28 0.06
C TRP A 13 -0.48 -8.82 0.24
N ALA A 14 -0.65 -10.14 0.25
CA ALA A 14 -1.95 -10.74 0.52
C ALA A 14 -2.38 -10.48 1.98
N GLN A 15 -1.43 -10.53 2.91
CA GLN A 15 -1.68 -10.18 4.31
C GLN A 15 -1.95 -8.68 4.47
N PHE A 16 -1.21 -7.83 3.76
CA PHE A 16 -1.48 -6.39 3.72
C PHE A 16 -2.94 -6.12 3.33
N VAL A 17 -3.40 -6.72 2.24
CA VAL A 17 -4.77 -6.55 1.72
C VAL A 17 -5.85 -7.01 2.72
N GLN A 18 -5.52 -8.00 3.56
CA GLN A 18 -6.42 -8.55 4.59
C GLN A 18 -6.43 -7.68 5.86
N ASP A 19 -5.26 -7.31 6.38
CA ASP A 19 -5.07 -6.61 7.65
C ASP A 19 -5.28 -5.10 7.55
N VAL A 20 -5.07 -4.51 6.37
CA VAL A 20 -5.21 -3.05 6.21
C VAL A 20 -6.66 -2.62 6.39
N SER A 21 -6.85 -1.62 7.27
CA SER A 21 -8.15 -1.00 7.47
C SER A 21 -8.53 -0.11 6.28
N GLU A 22 -9.82 0.01 6.01
CA GLU A 22 -10.34 0.85 4.91
C GLU A 22 -9.88 2.32 5.03
N GLN A 23 -9.73 2.80 6.26
CA GLN A 23 -9.25 4.15 6.54
C GLN A 23 -7.79 4.37 6.09
N VAL A 24 -6.89 3.43 6.41
CA VAL A 24 -5.48 3.46 6.00
C VAL A 24 -5.39 3.39 4.47
N LEU A 25 -6.22 2.55 3.86
CA LEU A 25 -6.34 2.42 2.41
C LEU A 25 -6.76 3.72 1.72
N ASN A 26 -7.76 4.41 2.25
CA ASN A 26 -8.21 5.69 1.70
C ASN A 26 -7.10 6.75 1.80
N GLN A 27 -6.38 6.81 2.92
CA GLN A 27 -5.26 7.74 3.09
C GLN A 27 -4.07 7.42 2.18
N LEU A 28 -3.83 6.13 1.91
CA LEU A 28 -2.84 5.70 0.92
C LEU A 28 -3.25 6.13 -0.49
N LEU A 29 -4.52 5.95 -0.88
CA LEU A 29 -5.04 6.42 -2.16
C LEU A 29 -4.93 7.94 -2.29
N ASP A 30 -5.30 8.69 -1.24
CA ASP A 30 -5.15 10.15 -1.21
C ASP A 30 -3.67 10.56 -1.36
N SER A 31 -2.74 9.87 -0.69
CA SER A 31 -1.30 10.13 -0.83
C SER A 31 -0.80 9.84 -2.25
N LEU A 32 -1.26 8.75 -2.85
CA LEU A 32 -0.93 8.40 -4.24
C LEU A 32 -1.50 9.41 -5.24
N LEU A 33 -2.73 9.90 -5.02
CA LEU A 33 -3.33 10.95 -5.84
C LEU A 33 -2.53 12.25 -5.72
N GLN A 34 -2.16 12.66 -4.50
CA GLN A 34 -1.36 13.86 -4.27
C GLN A 34 0.01 13.80 -4.94
N GLN A 35 0.62 12.61 -4.95
CA GLN A 35 1.89 12.34 -5.62
C GLN A 35 1.74 12.19 -7.14
N GLY A 36 0.54 12.40 -7.70
CA GLY A 36 0.25 12.24 -9.13
C GLY A 36 0.54 10.83 -9.62
N VAL A 37 0.30 9.84 -8.75
CA VAL A 37 0.57 8.43 -9.04
C VAL A 37 -0.62 7.77 -9.70
N ILE A 38 -1.79 8.01 -9.14
CA ILE A 38 -3.08 7.64 -9.70
C ILE A 38 -3.80 8.94 -10.06
N ASN A 39 -4.66 8.90 -11.06
CA ASN A 39 -5.51 10.04 -11.40
C ASN A 39 -6.82 10.00 -10.58
N GLN A 40 -7.61 11.09 -10.64
CA GLN A 40 -8.89 11.18 -9.92
C GLN A 40 -9.88 10.08 -10.35
N GLU A 41 -9.86 9.69 -11.62
CA GLU A 41 -10.78 8.70 -12.19
C GLU A 41 -10.44 7.27 -11.73
N GLU A 42 -9.15 6.92 -11.68
CA GLU A 42 -8.61 5.69 -11.11
C GLU A 42 -8.88 5.62 -9.61
N MET A 43 -8.78 6.75 -8.92
CA MET A 43 -9.09 6.82 -7.49
C MET A 43 -10.58 6.66 -7.21
N GLU A 44 -11.45 7.28 -8.00
CA GLU A 44 -12.91 7.10 -7.88
C GLU A 44 -13.32 5.66 -8.20
N SER A 45 -12.71 5.06 -9.24
CA SER A 45 -12.91 3.64 -9.56
C SER A 45 -12.45 2.75 -8.40
N ALA A 46 -11.25 2.99 -7.86
CA ALA A 46 -10.77 2.25 -6.70
C ALA A 46 -11.70 2.42 -5.49
N ARG A 47 -12.16 3.64 -5.19
CA ARG A 47 -13.11 3.89 -4.09
C ARG A 47 -14.45 3.16 -4.28
N ALA A 48 -14.89 2.96 -5.52
CA ALA A 48 -16.07 2.16 -5.84
C ALA A 48 -15.84 0.64 -5.70
N GLU A 49 -14.59 0.18 -5.70
CA GLU A 49 -14.24 -1.23 -5.54
C GLU A 49 -14.07 -1.66 -4.08
N THR A 50 -13.92 -2.97 -3.89
CA THR A 50 -13.77 -3.57 -2.56
C THR A 50 -12.44 -3.16 -1.92
N ARG A 51 -12.36 -3.27 -0.60
CA ARG A 51 -11.11 -3.04 0.15
C ARG A 51 -9.93 -3.82 -0.44
N ALA A 52 -10.20 -5.03 -0.91
CA ALA A 52 -9.18 -5.91 -1.45
C ALA A 52 -8.63 -5.40 -2.79
N ASP A 53 -9.52 -4.99 -3.68
CA ASP A 53 -9.15 -4.46 -5.00
C ASP A 53 -8.44 -3.11 -4.87
N ARG A 54 -8.86 -2.25 -3.94
CA ARG A 54 -8.15 -1.00 -3.64
C ARG A 54 -6.71 -1.22 -3.20
N ALA A 55 -6.49 -2.14 -2.27
CA ALA A 55 -5.14 -2.50 -1.84
C ALA A 55 -4.34 -3.07 -3.00
N ARG A 56 -4.97 -3.86 -3.86
CA ARG A 56 -4.33 -4.37 -5.07
C ARG A 56 -3.93 -3.26 -6.04
N ALA A 57 -4.78 -2.25 -6.24
CA ALA A 57 -4.49 -1.08 -7.08
C ALA A 57 -3.33 -0.25 -6.51
N VAL A 58 -3.29 -0.07 -5.19
CA VAL A 58 -2.18 0.58 -4.47
C VAL A 58 -0.87 -0.19 -4.67
N ILE A 59 -0.90 -1.52 -4.59
CA ILE A 59 0.27 -2.38 -4.82
C ILE A 59 0.74 -2.32 -6.28
N ASP A 60 -0.20 -2.45 -7.23
CA ASP A 60 0.11 -2.44 -8.65
C ASP A 60 0.77 -1.11 -9.04
N THR A 61 0.22 -0.03 -8.50
CA THR A 61 0.76 1.32 -8.55
C THR A 61 2.20 1.42 -8.02
N VAL A 62 2.46 0.89 -6.82
CA VAL A 62 3.81 0.88 -6.22
C VAL A 62 4.78 0.07 -7.08
N ARG A 63 4.36 -1.08 -7.61
CA ARG A 63 5.16 -1.90 -8.53
C ARG A 63 5.45 -1.18 -9.84
N ARG A 64 4.47 -0.44 -10.37
CA ARG A 64 4.57 0.26 -11.66
C ARG A 64 5.47 1.49 -11.57
N LYS A 65 5.40 2.25 -10.46
CA LYS A 65 6.26 3.42 -10.22
C LYS A 65 7.62 3.09 -9.61
N GLY A 66 7.76 1.95 -8.94
CA GLY A 66 9.01 1.51 -8.32
C GLY A 66 9.31 2.21 -7.00
N THR A 67 10.59 2.49 -6.77
CA THR A 67 11.18 2.87 -5.48
C THR A 67 10.53 4.10 -4.83
N GLU A 68 10.14 5.09 -5.62
CA GLU A 68 9.58 6.35 -5.13
C GLU A 68 8.20 6.14 -4.49
N ALA A 69 7.30 5.43 -5.19
CA ALA A 69 5.99 5.09 -4.68
C ALA A 69 6.07 4.10 -3.50
N SER A 70 7.05 3.18 -3.52
CA SER A 70 7.27 2.28 -2.39
C SER A 70 7.68 3.04 -1.13
N SER A 71 8.52 4.07 -1.26
CA SER A 71 8.97 4.87 -0.12
C SER A 71 7.81 5.67 0.47
N VAL A 72 6.96 6.26 -0.36
CA VAL A 72 5.74 6.97 0.09
C VAL A 72 4.79 6.00 0.79
N LEU A 73 4.56 4.81 0.21
CA LEU A 73 3.67 3.83 0.80
C LEU A 73 4.15 3.36 2.18
N ILE A 74 5.46 3.11 2.31
CA ILE A 74 6.07 2.70 3.59
C ILE A 74 5.97 3.84 4.60
N ASP A 75 6.25 5.08 4.21
CA ASP A 75 6.20 6.22 5.13
C ASP A 75 4.77 6.44 5.64
N SER A 76 3.78 6.45 4.74
CA SER A 76 2.37 6.50 5.09
C SER A 76 1.97 5.30 5.95
N LEU A 77 2.40 4.08 5.65
CA LEU A 77 2.07 2.92 6.48
C LEU A 77 2.69 2.99 7.87
N CYS A 78 3.94 3.42 7.98
CA CYS A 78 4.62 3.57 9.27
C CYS A 78 3.92 4.62 10.15
N GLN A 79 3.43 5.70 9.53
CA GLN A 79 2.71 6.76 10.25
C GLN A 79 1.26 6.38 10.60
N LEU A 80 0.57 5.69 9.69
CA LEU A 80 -0.86 5.39 9.82
C LEU A 80 -1.11 4.10 10.61
N ASP A 81 -0.32 3.07 10.36
CA ASP A 81 -0.51 1.76 10.95
C ASP A 81 0.83 1.01 11.13
N PRO A 82 1.55 1.30 12.24
CA PRO A 82 2.78 0.60 12.58
C PRO A 82 2.57 -0.90 12.78
N HIS A 83 1.34 -1.33 13.10
CA HIS A 83 0.99 -2.73 13.34
C HIS A 83 1.00 -3.53 12.03
N VAL A 84 0.41 -2.97 10.98
CA VAL A 84 0.47 -3.54 9.62
C VAL A 84 1.91 -3.56 9.13
N PHE A 85 2.70 -2.52 9.39
CA PHE A 85 4.13 -2.51 9.05
C PHE A 85 4.92 -3.60 9.78
N GLN A 86 4.65 -3.84 11.07
CA GLN A 86 5.27 -4.94 11.82
C GLN A 86 4.87 -6.31 11.27
N ASN A 87 3.61 -6.49 10.86
CA ASN A 87 3.13 -7.74 10.25
C ASN A 87 3.74 -8.00 8.86
N LEU A 88 4.19 -6.95 8.17
CA LEU A 88 4.91 -7.06 6.90
C LEU A 88 6.39 -7.38 7.09
N GLY A 89 6.99 -7.01 8.22
CA GLY A 89 8.37 -7.37 8.55
C GLY A 89 8.54 -8.89 8.73
N PRO A 90 9.72 -9.46 8.40
CA PRO A 90 10.00 -10.84 8.74
C PRO A 90 9.85 -11.00 10.26
N ASP A 91 8.98 -11.93 10.66
CA ASP A 91 8.66 -12.33 12.03
C ASP A 91 9.97 -12.44 12.84
N VAL A 92 10.35 -11.39 13.56
CA VAL A 92 11.33 -11.50 14.65
C VAL A 92 10.53 -11.96 15.86
N LYS A 93 10.38 -13.27 15.95
CA LYS A 93 10.32 -13.96 17.24
C LYS A 93 11.68 -14.54 17.56
#